data_AF-A0A6V7WRM8-F1
#
_entry.id   AF-A0A6V7WRM8-F1
#
_cell.length_a   1.000
_cell.length_b   1.000
_cell.length_c   1.000
_cell.angle_alpha   90.00
_cell.angle_beta   90.00
_cell.angle_gamma   90.00
#
_symmetry.space_group_name_H-M   'P 1'
#
loop_
_entity.id
_entity.type
_entity.pdbx_description
1 polymer ?
#
loop_
_entity_poly.entity_id
_entity_poly.type
_entity_poly.pdbx_seq_one_letter_code
_entity_poly.pdbx_strand_id
1 'polypeptide(L)'
;MVLNDDNFNKRKRRQAQTGRNFPKNQWEPSKPVPYIFDPKLNENARKLVRLAAQFWTENTCLSFAENGQGNPKVRIFPGGGCYR
;
A
#
# COMPACT_ATOMS: atom_id res chain seq x y z
N MET A 1 12.80 39.71 -22.34
CA MET A 1 12.43 38.67 -23.32
C MET A 1 13.67 37.79 -23.44
N VAL A 2 13.76 36.57 -22.93
CA VAL A 2 12.77 35.50 -22.74
C VAL A 2 13.06 34.81 -21.39
N LEU A 3 12.02 34.54 -20.60
CA LEU A 3 12.06 33.63 -19.44
C LEU A 3 12.03 32.20 -19.99
N ASN A 4 12.81 31.27 -19.44
CA ASN A 4 12.40 29.87 -19.38
C ASN A 4 12.87 29.27 -18.05
N ASP A 5 11.85 28.90 -17.29
CA ASP A 5 11.82 28.46 -15.91
C ASP A 5 11.95 26.93 -15.90
N ASP A 6 13.18 26.40 -15.91
CA ASP A 6 13.40 24.97 -15.65
C ASP A 6 13.42 24.73 -14.14
N ASN A 7 12.25 24.92 -13.53
CA ASN A 7 11.91 24.34 -12.24
C ASN A 7 11.96 22.82 -12.38
N PHE A 8 13.17 22.25 -12.26
CA PHE A 8 13.36 20.85 -11.92
C PHE A 8 12.73 20.66 -10.54
N ASN A 9 11.42 20.42 -10.56
CA ASN A 9 10.61 20.07 -9.43
C ASN A 9 11.09 18.69 -8.97
N LYS A 10 12.24 18.67 -8.27
CA LYS A 10 12.90 17.48 -7.73
C LYS A 10 11.93 16.94 -6.70
N ARG A 11 11.02 16.07 -7.15
CA ARG A 11 10.15 15.29 -6.27
C ARG A 11 11.09 14.60 -5.29
N LYS A 12 11.16 15.10 -4.05
CA LYS A 12 11.99 14.48 -3.01
C LYS A 12 11.55 13.02 -2.94
N ARG A 13 12.45 12.08 -3.28
CA ARG A 13 12.17 10.66 -3.11
C ARG A 13 11.82 10.47 -1.63
N ARG A 14 10.60 10.03 -1.36
CA ARG A 14 10.21 9.68 0.00
C ARG A 14 11.11 8.52 0.42
N GLN A 15 11.87 8.72 1.48
CA GLN A 15 12.70 7.67 2.05
C GLN A 15 11.81 6.62 2.73
N ALA A 16 12.31 5.39 2.83
CA ALA A 16 11.69 4.41 3.70
C ALA A 16 11.62 4.96 5.13
N GLN A 17 10.54 4.67 5.86
CA GLN A 17 10.40 5.13 7.23
C GLN A 17 11.40 4.41 8.14
N THR A 18 12.46 5.10 8.56
CA THR A 18 13.54 4.58 9.42
C THR A 18 13.59 5.25 10.80
N GLY A 19 12.48 5.82 11.28
CA GLY A 19 12.41 6.47 12.59
C GLY A 19 12.49 5.50 13.79
N ARG A 20 12.24 6.01 15.00
CA ARG A 20 12.38 5.30 16.30
C ARG A 20 11.69 3.93 16.37
N ASN A 21 10.62 3.73 15.60
CA ASN A 21 9.83 2.50 15.63
C ASN A 21 10.35 1.43 14.65
N PHE A 22 11.39 1.71 13.88
CA PHE A 22 11.99 0.75 12.97
C PHE A 22 12.75 -0.34 13.75
N PRO A 23 12.65 -1.64 13.38
CA PRO A 23 11.83 -2.22 12.30
C PRO A 23 10.43 -2.67 12.75
N LYS A 24 10.01 -2.38 13.99
CA LYS A 24 8.73 -2.84 14.57
C LYS A 24 7.47 -2.35 13.84
N ASN A 25 7.60 -1.34 12.98
CA ASN A 25 6.54 -0.82 12.12
C ASN A 25 6.46 -1.54 10.76
N GLN A 26 7.14 -2.66 10.58
CA GLN A 26 7.09 -3.50 9.38
C GLN A 26 6.18 -4.71 9.58
N TRP A 27 5.66 -5.23 8.47
CA TRP A 27 4.97 -6.51 8.44
C TRP A 27 5.99 -7.65 8.57
N GLU A 28 5.64 -8.66 9.36
CA GLU A 28 6.46 -9.86 9.51
C GLU A 28 6.35 -10.72 8.23
N PRO A 29 7.43 -10.97 7.48
CA PRO A 29 7.35 -11.66 6.18
C PRO A 29 6.78 -13.08 6.25
N SER A 30 7.00 -13.76 7.37
CA SER A 30 6.53 -15.13 7.60
C SER A 30 5.02 -15.23 7.88
N LYS A 31 4.32 -14.10 8.02
CA LYS A 31 2.88 -14.07 8.30
C LYS A 31 2.15 -13.34 7.19
N PRO A 32 0.96 -13.84 6.77
CA PRO A 32 0.17 -13.13 5.79
C PRO A 32 -0.31 -11.79 6.35
N VAL A 33 -0.20 -10.74 5.55
CA VAL A 33 -0.76 -9.42 5.86
C VAL A 33 -2.28 -9.51 5.80
N PRO A 34 -3.00 -9.32 6.92
CA PRO A 34 -4.45 -9.39 6.91
C PRO A 34 -5.02 -8.11 6.31
N TYR A 35 -5.97 -8.25 5.38
CA TYR A 35 -6.68 -7.11 4.81
C TYR A 35 -8.19 -7.33 4.75
N ILE A 36 -8.95 -6.23 4.78
CA ILE A 36 -10.41 -6.23 4.68
C ILE A 36 -10.88 -5.18 3.69
N PHE A 37 -12.01 -5.46 3.07
CA PHE A 37 -12.69 -4.51 2.19
C PHE A 37 -13.80 -3.78 2.96
N ASP A 38 -13.84 -2.47 2.79
CA ASP A 38 -14.97 -1.67 3.21
C ASP A 38 -16.24 -2.10 2.46
N PRO A 39 -17.40 -2.22 3.12
CA PRO A 39 -18.66 -2.57 2.46
C PRO A 39 -18.99 -1.70 1.24
N LYS A 40 -18.59 -0.42 1.24
CA LYS A 40 -18.85 0.53 0.15
C LYS A 40 -17.92 0.37 -1.05
N LEU A 41 -16.88 -0.45 -0.96
CA LEU A 41 -15.95 -0.67 -2.07
C LEU A 41 -16.61 -1.51 -3.17
N ASN A 42 -16.58 -1.02 -4.41
CA ASN A 42 -17.18 -1.72 -5.55
C ASN A 42 -16.41 -3.01 -5.92
N GLU A 43 -17.09 -3.93 -6.61
CA GLU A 43 -16.51 -5.25 -6.92
C GLU A 43 -15.32 -5.17 -7.89
N ASN A 44 -15.32 -4.22 -8.83
CA ASN A 44 -14.20 -4.03 -9.74
C ASN A 44 -12.91 -3.66 -8.99
N ALA A 45 -12.99 -2.77 -8.00
CA ALA A 45 -11.85 -2.42 -7.17
C ALA A 45 -11.41 -3.60 -6.30
N ARG A 46 -12.34 -4.40 -5.76
CA ARG A 46 -12.00 -5.62 -5.01
C ARG A 46 -11.21 -6.61 -5.87
N LYS A 47 -11.67 -6.86 -7.11
CA LYS A 47 -10.95 -7.70 -8.08
C LYS A 47 -9.53 -7.20 -8.35
N LEU A 48 -9.37 -5.90 -8.58
CA LEU A 48 -8.05 -5.30 -8.79
C LEU A 48 -7.13 -5.45 -7.58
N VAL A 49 -7.66 -5.29 -6.36
CA VAL A 49 -6.87 -5.47 -5.13
C VAL A 49 -6.46 -6.92 -4.94
N ARG A 50 -7.33 -7.90 -5.24
CA ARG A 50 -6.97 -9.32 -5.22
C ARG A 50 -5.86 -9.64 -6.22
N LEU A 51 -5.96 -9.12 -7.44
CA LEU A 51 -4.89 -9.27 -8.46
C LEU A 51 -3.57 -8.66 -7.99
N ALA A 52 -3.61 -7.47 -7.37
CA ALA A 52 -2.42 -6.84 -6.80
C ALA A 52 -1.82 -7.69 -5.67
N ALA A 53 -2.65 -8.23 -4.77
CA ALA A 53 -2.20 -9.10 -3.68
C ALA A 53 -1.53 -10.38 -4.22
N GLN A 54 -2.11 -10.98 -5.26
CA GLN A 54 -1.52 -12.13 -5.94
C GLN A 54 -0.18 -11.76 -6.58
N PHE A 55 -0.11 -10.67 -7.33
CA PHE A 55 1.14 -10.19 -7.95
C PHE A 55 2.26 -10.03 -6.90
N TRP A 56 1.98 -9.41 -5.76
CA TRP A 56 2.99 -9.24 -4.71
C TRP A 56 3.37 -10.57 -4.06
N THR A 57 2.44 -11.52 -3.94
CA THR A 57 2.72 -12.86 -3.40
C THR A 57 3.63 -13.67 -4.33
N GLU A 58 3.47 -13.52 -5.65
CA GLU A 58 4.29 -14.23 -6.63
C GLU A 58 5.69 -13.63 -6.78
N ASN A 59 5.84 -12.33 -6.53
CA ASN A 59 7.08 -11.59 -6.80
C ASN A 59 7.88 -11.22 -5.55
N THR A 60 7.37 -11.52 -4.35
CA THR A 60 8.04 -11.25 -3.07
C THR A 60 7.81 -12.37 -2.07
N CYS A 61 8.46 -12.29 -0.90
CA CYS A 61 8.19 -13.21 0.21
C CYS A 61 6.96 -12.84 1.05
N LEU A 62 6.21 -11.80 0.68
CA LEU A 62 5.00 -11.41 1.38
C LEU A 62 3.82 -12.26 0.93
N SER A 63 2.90 -12.55 1.85
CA SER A 63 1.60 -13.13 1.53
C SER A 63 0.48 -12.25 2.09
N PHE A 64 -0.73 -12.39 1.55
CA PHE A 64 -1.88 -11.55 1.92
C PHE A 64 -3.10 -12.42 2.19
N ALA A 65 -3.86 -12.10 3.24
CA ALA A 65 -5.06 -12.82 3.62
C ALA A 65 -6.29 -11.89 3.62
N GLU A 66 -7.19 -12.11 2.67
CA GLU A 66 -8.50 -11.44 2.66
C GLU A 66 -9.32 -11.92 3.85
N ASN A 67 -9.88 -10.98 4.63
CA ASN A 67 -10.58 -11.26 5.89
C ASN A 67 -9.73 -12.03 6.92
N GLY A 68 -8.41 -11.88 6.85
CA GLY A 68 -7.48 -12.49 7.79
C GLY A 68 -7.74 -12.09 9.24
N GLN A 69 -7.49 -13.03 10.16
CA GLN A 69 -7.51 -12.79 11.59
C GLN A 69 -6.23 -12.05 12.03
N GLY A 70 -6.31 -11.30 13.13
CA GLY A 70 -5.18 -10.56 13.69
C GLY A 70 -5.22 -9.04 13.46
N ASN A 71 -4.43 -8.32 14.26
CA ASN A 71 -4.22 -6.88 14.19
C ASN A 71 -2.70 -6.60 14.16
N PRO A 72 -2.26 -5.53 13.48
CA PRO A 72 -3.05 -4.61 12.65
C PRO A 72 -3.51 -5.25 11.33
N LYS A 73 -4.54 -4.67 10.70
CA LYS A 73 -5.04 -5.10 9.38
C LYS A 73 -5.19 -3.92 8.43
N VAL A 74 -4.98 -4.16 7.14
CA VAL A 74 -5.15 -3.15 6.09
C VAL A 74 -6.63 -3.06 5.74
N ARG A 75 -7.25 -1.88 5.86
CA ARG A 75 -8.61 -1.63 5.37
C ARG A 75 -8.54 -0.93 4.02
N ILE A 76 -9.05 -1.58 2.98
CA ILE A 76 -9.23 -0.95 1.66
C ILE A 76 -10.65 -0.36 1.60
N PHE A 77 -10.75 0.95 1.41
CA PHE A 77 -12.02 1.66 1.39
C PHE A 77 -12.05 2.70 0.26
N PRO A 78 -13.24 3.07 -0.26
CA PRO A 78 -13.36 4.14 -1.25
C PRO A 78 -13.09 5.48 -0.58
N GLY A 79 -11.84 5.94 -0.61
CA GLY A 79 -11.47 7.29 -0.19
C GLY A 79 -11.85 8.35 -1.23
N GLY A 80 -11.71 9.64 -0.88
CA GLY A 80 -11.87 10.76 -1.82
C GLY A 80 -10.77 10.87 -2.89
N GLY A 81 -9.99 9.80 -3.10
CA GLY A 81 -8.84 9.73 -3.99
C GLY A 81 -7.94 8.54 -3.66
N CYS A 82 -6.84 8.40 -4.42
CA CYS A 82 -5.79 7.42 -4.16
C CYS A 82 -4.65 8.09 -3.39
N TYR A 83 -4.36 7.60 -2.18
CA TYR A 83 -3.30 8.15 -1.33
C TYR A 83 -2.03 7.30 -1.42
N ARG A 84 -0.86 7.95 -1.35
CA ARG A 84 0.50 7.37 -1.37
C ARG A 84 1.21 7.62 -0.06
#